data_AF-A0A0S9QL26-F1
#
_entry.id   AF-A0A0S9QL26-F1
#
_cell.length_a   1.000
_cell.length_b   1.000
_cell.length_c   1.000
_cell.angle_alpha   90.00
_cell.angle_beta   90.00
_cell.angle_gamma   90.00
#
_symmetry.space_group_name_H-M   'P 1'
#
loop_
_entity.id
_entity.type
_entity.pdbx_description
1 polymer ?
#
loop_
_entity_poly.entity_id
_entity_poly.type
_entity_poly.pdbx_seq_one_letter_code
_entity_poly.pdbx_strand_id
1 'polypeptide(L)'
;MSSDESQNAAPSERRDAVREKAQQVKARQSRARLIRRTSLIAVALAFVAVIAVVVTWTVSSSASKPTMSPAKGVDGGFVVTDVTGAGVADDSSAGGLVEGEASTTPETEPTPTATPTDAPAVDIRVYVDYLSTGSRDFQLANMKQLSQWIDDGAATLTYYPVAMLTAKSNGTKYSLRAAGAAACVAQNSPDYFFAFNDALLRQQPEVDSDGLSDDELATLAQATGLDGGKVVRACIEEQSYASWAKSATEQALKELPGTDGVALTGTPMVLVNGTQYVGKLDDPKEFAQFVLTVASDAYYKATPTPTPTPTAP
;
A
#
# COMPACT_ATOMS: atom_id res chain seq x y z
N MET A 1 94.24 -8.38 19.12
CA MET A 1 94.45 -7.08 19.80
C MET A 1 93.57 -6.06 19.10
N SER A 2 92.68 -5.42 19.86
CA SER A 2 91.89 -4.25 19.47
C SER A 2 92.75 -2.99 19.31
N SER A 3 92.11 -1.97 18.71
CA SER A 3 92.36 -0.50 18.72
C SER A 3 92.56 0.00 17.28
N ASP A 4 91.54 0.43 16.55
CA ASP A 4 90.59 1.56 16.72
C ASP A 4 91.16 2.92 16.23
N GLU A 5 90.26 3.62 15.59
CA GLU A 5 90.29 4.63 14.54
C GLU A 5 90.37 6.05 15.12
N SER A 6 90.88 7.03 14.35
CA SER A 6 90.50 8.45 14.48
C SER A 6 91.09 9.28 13.33
N GLN A 7 90.30 9.54 12.29
CA GLN A 7 90.55 10.63 11.35
C GLN A 7 89.76 11.88 11.79
N ASN A 8 90.50 12.95 12.10
CA ASN A 8 89.99 14.26 12.47
C ASN A 8 89.37 14.98 11.26
N ALA A 9 88.05 14.88 11.06
CA ALA A 9 87.31 15.81 10.22
C ALA A 9 87.07 17.14 10.97
N ALA A 10 87.32 18.28 10.29
CA ALA A 10 87.28 19.62 10.86
C ALA A 10 85.87 19.98 11.40
N PRO A 11 85.76 20.83 12.45
CA PRO A 11 84.48 21.18 13.07
C PRO A 11 83.46 21.86 12.13
N SER A 12 83.92 22.49 11.04
CA SER A 12 83.08 23.13 10.02
C SER A 12 82.37 22.12 9.12
N GLU A 13 83.08 21.10 8.62
CA GLU A 13 82.52 20.07 7.74
C GLU A 13 81.40 19.26 8.41
N ARG A 14 81.53 18.96 9.71
CA ARG A 14 80.44 18.33 10.48
C ARG A 14 79.20 19.21 10.61
N ARG A 15 79.36 20.53 10.70
CA ARG A 15 78.22 21.47 10.81
C ARG A 15 77.50 21.62 9.48
N ASP A 16 78.22 21.64 8.38
CA ASP A 16 77.63 21.75 7.04
C ASP A 16 76.96 20.44 6.60
N ALA A 17 77.55 19.28 6.90
CA ALA A 17 76.91 17.98 6.69
C ALA A 17 75.61 17.82 7.51
N VAL A 18 75.56 18.37 8.73
CA VAL A 18 74.34 18.37 9.56
C VAL A 18 73.28 19.32 8.99
N ARG A 19 73.66 20.50 8.48
CA ARG A 19 72.74 21.44 7.83
C ARG A 19 72.16 20.87 6.54
N GLU A 20 72.98 20.21 5.73
CA GLU A 20 72.54 19.55 4.50
C GLU A 20 71.56 18.41 4.79
N LYS A 21 71.88 17.54 5.76
CA LYS A 21 70.95 16.48 6.20
C LYS A 21 69.66 17.05 6.78
N ALA A 22 69.72 18.14 7.54
CA ALA A 22 68.53 18.81 8.07
C ALA A 22 67.65 19.39 6.95
N GLN A 23 68.23 19.94 5.88
CA GLN A 23 67.49 20.41 4.71
C GLN A 23 66.86 19.26 3.92
N GLN A 24 67.58 18.15 3.72
CA GLN A 24 67.05 16.96 3.05
C GLN A 24 65.89 16.32 3.83
N VAL A 25 65.98 16.25 5.16
CA VAL A 25 64.90 15.75 6.02
C VAL A 25 63.68 16.67 5.98
N LYS A 26 63.87 17.99 6.04
CA LYS A 26 62.76 18.96 5.90
C LYS A 26 62.07 18.86 4.54
N ALA A 27 62.82 18.69 3.45
CA ALA A 27 62.27 18.52 2.11
C ALA A 27 61.51 17.19 1.94
N ARG A 28 61.98 16.10 2.55
CA ARG A 28 61.24 14.82 2.57
C ARG A 28 59.96 14.92 3.41
N GLN A 29 60.00 15.58 4.55
CA GLN A 29 58.83 15.75 5.43
C GLN A 29 57.76 16.67 4.82
N SER A 30 58.14 17.74 4.12
CA SER A 30 57.17 18.64 3.47
C SER A 30 56.44 17.95 2.32
N ARG A 31 57.17 17.20 1.47
CA ARG A 31 56.59 16.39 0.39
C ARG A 31 55.65 15.32 0.94
N ALA A 32 56.05 14.61 2.00
CA ALA A 32 55.19 13.59 2.63
C ALA A 32 53.90 14.17 3.25
N ARG A 33 53.97 15.36 3.86
CA ARG A 33 52.78 16.04 4.42
C ARG A 33 51.81 16.50 3.33
N LEU A 34 52.34 17.02 2.21
CA LEU A 34 51.53 17.41 1.05
C LEU A 34 50.86 16.21 0.39
N ILE A 35 51.58 15.11 0.21
CA ILE A 35 51.03 13.86 -0.35
C ILE A 35 49.94 13.29 0.58
N ARG A 36 50.16 13.26 1.90
CA ARG A 36 49.13 12.79 2.85
C ARG A 36 47.89 13.67 2.90
N ARG A 37 48.04 14.99 2.82
CA ARG A 37 46.88 15.91 2.79
C ARG A 37 46.10 15.79 1.49
N THR A 38 46.78 15.72 0.35
CA THR A 38 46.14 15.56 -0.96
C THR A 38 45.48 14.19 -1.10
N SER A 39 46.08 13.12 -0.58
CA SER A 39 45.46 11.78 -0.58
C SER A 39 44.19 11.72 0.26
N LEU A 40 44.17 12.36 1.44
CA LEU A 40 42.96 12.40 2.28
C LEU A 40 41.83 13.19 1.64
N ILE A 41 42.14 14.32 0.98
CA ILE A 41 41.13 15.10 0.23
C ILE A 41 40.58 14.30 -0.95
N ALA A 42 41.43 13.59 -1.69
CA ALA A 42 41.00 12.75 -2.80
C ALA A 42 40.10 11.59 -2.34
N VAL A 43 40.43 10.93 -1.22
CA VAL A 43 39.59 9.87 -0.64
C VAL A 43 38.25 10.41 -0.14
N ALA A 44 38.23 11.56 0.51
CA ALA A 44 36.98 12.19 0.95
C ALA A 44 36.08 12.58 -0.23
N LEU A 45 36.64 13.14 -1.31
CA LEU A 45 35.90 13.45 -2.53
C LEU A 45 35.37 12.19 -3.22
N ALA A 46 36.17 11.12 -3.28
CA ALA A 46 35.72 9.84 -3.83
C ALA A 46 34.57 9.25 -3.02
N PHE A 47 34.63 9.34 -1.68
CA PHE A 47 33.56 8.84 -0.81
C PHE A 47 32.26 9.64 -0.97
N VAL A 48 32.35 10.98 -1.05
CA VAL A 48 31.18 11.84 -1.33
C VAL A 48 30.59 11.55 -2.70
N ALA A 49 31.42 11.31 -3.72
CA ALA A 49 30.96 10.92 -5.05
C ALA A 49 30.24 9.56 -5.03
N VAL A 50 30.76 8.56 -4.30
CA VAL A 50 30.11 7.26 -4.15
C VAL A 50 28.77 7.41 -3.43
N ILE A 51 28.69 8.19 -2.35
CA ILE A 51 27.42 8.47 -1.66
C ILE A 51 26.43 9.16 -2.61
N ALA A 52 26.87 10.17 -3.36
CA ALA A 52 26.03 10.85 -4.33
C ALA A 52 25.52 9.90 -5.42
N VAL A 53 26.36 8.98 -5.91
CA VAL A 53 25.98 7.94 -6.88
C VAL A 53 24.98 6.95 -6.27
N VAL A 54 25.19 6.51 -5.02
CA VAL A 54 24.24 5.60 -4.34
C VAL A 54 22.90 6.27 -4.11
N VAL A 55 22.88 7.53 -3.64
CA VAL A 55 21.64 8.29 -3.42
C VAL A 55 20.93 8.61 -4.74
N THR A 56 21.67 8.95 -5.79
CA THR A 56 21.05 9.17 -7.11
C THR A 56 20.53 7.86 -7.72
N TRP A 57 21.21 6.73 -7.52
CA TRP A 57 20.76 5.43 -8.00
C TRP A 57 19.52 4.93 -7.26
N THR A 58 19.43 5.12 -5.93
CA THR A 58 18.24 4.74 -5.16
C THR A 58 17.02 5.61 -5.47
N VAL A 59 17.21 6.88 -5.87
CA VAL A 59 16.11 7.76 -6.26
C VAL A 59 15.75 7.59 -7.75
N SER A 60 16.73 7.31 -8.63
CA SER A 60 16.53 7.19 -10.08
C SER A 60 16.04 5.80 -10.52
N SER A 61 16.14 4.76 -9.68
CA SER A 61 15.59 3.43 -9.98
C SER A 61 14.06 3.42 -10.02
N SER A 62 13.39 4.44 -9.46
CA SER A 62 11.95 4.65 -9.58
C SER A 62 11.53 5.37 -10.87
N ALA A 63 12.47 5.94 -11.65
CA ALA A 63 12.15 6.81 -12.78
C ALA A 63 12.09 6.11 -14.15
N SER A 64 12.31 4.79 -14.20
CA SER A 64 12.46 4.04 -15.46
C SER A 64 11.44 2.92 -15.69
N LYS A 65 10.52 2.68 -14.74
CA LYS A 65 9.50 1.63 -14.92
C LYS A 65 8.37 2.17 -15.80
N PRO A 66 7.90 1.42 -16.83
CA PRO A 66 6.77 1.85 -17.64
C PRO A 66 5.54 2.02 -16.75
N THR A 67 4.98 3.23 -16.74
CA THR A 67 3.81 3.57 -15.91
C THR A 67 2.54 3.43 -16.74
N MET A 68 1.52 2.80 -16.16
CA MET A 68 0.24 2.53 -16.79
C MET A 68 -0.88 3.29 -16.07
N SER A 69 -1.97 3.55 -16.79
CA SER A 69 -3.27 3.91 -16.21
C SER A 69 -4.22 2.74 -16.41
N PRO A 70 -5.01 2.34 -15.40
CA PRO A 70 -5.96 1.24 -15.54
C PRO A 70 -6.98 1.58 -16.62
N ALA A 71 -7.24 0.62 -17.52
CA ALA A 71 -8.29 0.74 -18.53
C ALA A 71 -9.66 0.32 -17.98
N LYS A 72 -9.66 -0.54 -16.95
CA LYS A 72 -10.83 -0.89 -16.14
C LYS A 72 -10.82 -0.02 -14.88
N GLY A 73 -11.99 0.44 -14.48
CA GLY A 73 -12.18 1.34 -13.35
C GLY A 73 -12.82 2.66 -13.78
N VAL A 74 -13.58 3.27 -12.87
CA VAL A 74 -14.28 4.54 -13.09
C VAL A 74 -13.80 5.52 -12.03
N ASP A 75 -13.30 6.67 -12.48
CA ASP A 75 -12.82 7.75 -11.63
C ASP A 75 -11.85 7.31 -10.50
N GLY A 76 -10.96 6.35 -10.81
CA GLY A 76 -9.97 5.85 -9.86
C GLY A 76 -10.48 4.76 -8.90
N GLY A 77 -11.73 4.32 -9.05
CA GLY A 77 -12.30 3.17 -8.33
C GLY A 77 -12.42 1.93 -9.20
N PHE A 78 -12.39 0.77 -8.56
CA PHE A 78 -12.63 -0.54 -9.17
C PHE A 78 -13.89 -1.15 -8.57
N VAL A 79 -14.90 -1.37 -9.41
CA VAL A 79 -16.13 -2.04 -9.04
C VAL A 79 -15.83 -3.52 -8.84
N VAL A 80 -16.33 -4.10 -7.75
CA VAL A 80 -16.27 -5.54 -7.52
C VAL A 80 -17.26 -6.22 -8.47
N THR A 81 -16.75 -7.01 -9.41
CA THR A 81 -17.57 -7.72 -10.40
C THR A 81 -17.98 -9.11 -9.94
N ASP A 82 -17.20 -9.72 -9.04
CA ASP A 82 -17.43 -11.06 -8.51
C ASP A 82 -16.72 -11.18 -7.14
N VAL A 83 -17.14 -12.14 -6.33
CA VAL A 83 -16.53 -12.48 -5.02
C VAL A 83 -15.70 -13.77 -5.09
N THR A 84 -15.33 -14.22 -6.28
CA THR A 84 -14.52 -15.42 -6.50
C THR A 84 -13.20 -15.34 -5.72
N GLY A 85 -12.86 -16.45 -5.05
CA GLY A 85 -11.67 -16.56 -4.20
C GLY A 85 -11.83 -15.90 -2.81
N ALA A 86 -12.94 -15.22 -2.54
CA ALA A 86 -13.27 -14.74 -1.20
C ALA A 86 -13.61 -15.94 -0.31
N GLY A 87 -12.89 -16.11 0.80
CA GLY A 87 -13.08 -17.23 1.74
C GLY A 87 -12.04 -18.35 1.66
N VAL A 88 -11.06 -18.29 0.74
CA VAL A 88 -9.95 -19.28 0.68
C VAL A 88 -8.93 -19.08 1.82
N ALA A 89 -9.12 -18.05 2.66
CA ALA A 89 -8.27 -17.73 3.81
C ALA A 89 -8.89 -18.12 5.18
N ASP A 90 -9.96 -18.91 5.21
CA ASP A 90 -10.53 -19.46 6.45
C ASP A 90 -9.86 -20.81 6.80
N ASP A 91 -8.91 -20.73 7.73
CA ASP A 91 -8.31 -21.75 8.58
C ASP A 91 -7.82 -23.09 7.98
N SER A 92 -6.49 -23.26 8.00
CA SER A 92 -5.87 -24.57 8.17
C SER A 92 -4.53 -24.42 8.87
N SER A 93 -4.54 -24.08 10.17
CA SER A 93 -3.48 -24.46 11.13
C SER A 93 -3.89 -24.27 12.59
N ALA A 94 -4.81 -25.10 13.09
CA ALA A 94 -4.78 -25.57 14.47
C ALA A 94 -5.52 -26.92 14.58
N GLY A 95 -4.76 -28.00 14.75
CA GLY A 95 -5.30 -29.35 14.90
C GLY A 95 -6.13 -29.51 16.17
N GLY A 96 -7.25 -30.23 16.01
CA GLY A 96 -8.10 -30.70 17.11
C GLY A 96 -9.12 -31.69 16.58
N LEU A 97 -8.71 -32.95 16.46
CA LEU A 97 -9.63 -34.09 16.27
C LEU A 97 -10.57 -34.16 17.48
N VAL A 98 -11.87 -33.96 17.26
CA VAL A 98 -12.91 -34.55 18.10
C VAL A 98 -14.04 -35.06 17.20
N GLU A 99 -14.16 -36.38 17.15
CA GLU A 99 -15.24 -37.13 16.54
C GLU A 99 -16.50 -37.05 17.43
N GLY A 100 -17.63 -36.70 16.80
CA GLY A 100 -18.96 -37.26 17.08
C GLY A 100 -19.68 -36.90 18.38
N GLU A 101 -20.75 -36.10 18.27
CA GLU A 101 -22.06 -36.54 18.77
C GLU A 101 -23.21 -35.88 18.01
N ALA A 102 -24.24 -36.68 17.74
CA ALA A 102 -25.36 -36.33 16.89
C ALA A 102 -26.46 -35.56 17.65
N SER A 103 -27.08 -34.65 16.91
CA SER A 103 -28.52 -34.33 16.96
C SER A 103 -29.07 -33.55 18.17
N THR A 104 -29.43 -32.30 17.93
CA THR A 104 -30.82 -31.82 18.08
C THR A 104 -30.98 -30.53 17.28
N THR A 105 -31.90 -30.57 16.31
CA THR A 105 -32.33 -29.43 15.50
C THR A 105 -33.12 -28.44 16.37
N PRO A 106 -32.77 -27.15 16.45
CA PRO A 106 -33.72 -26.11 16.78
C PRO A 106 -34.42 -25.67 15.49
N GLU A 107 -35.73 -25.66 15.58
CA GLU A 107 -36.72 -25.17 14.62
C GLU A 107 -36.27 -23.85 13.97
N THR A 108 -36.13 -23.88 12.64
CA THR A 108 -35.79 -22.72 11.81
C THR A 108 -36.98 -21.78 11.77
N GLU A 109 -36.90 -20.67 12.51
CA GLU A 109 -37.74 -19.51 12.29
C GLU A 109 -37.59 -19.08 10.82
N PRO A 110 -38.66 -18.84 10.05
CA PRO A 110 -38.54 -18.53 8.63
C PRO A 110 -37.76 -17.23 8.48
N THR A 111 -36.55 -17.33 7.96
CA THR A 111 -35.79 -16.17 7.49
C THR A 111 -36.63 -15.52 6.39
N PRO A 112 -37.07 -14.26 6.53
CA PRO A 112 -37.84 -13.61 5.50
C PRO A 112 -37.00 -13.58 4.23
N THR A 113 -37.45 -14.28 3.19
CA THR A 113 -36.87 -14.20 1.85
C THR A 113 -37.12 -12.78 1.36
N ALA A 114 -36.05 -12.05 1.07
CA ALA A 114 -36.16 -10.73 0.47
C ALA A 114 -36.93 -10.85 -0.85
N THR A 115 -38.06 -10.16 -0.94
CA THR A 115 -38.74 -9.98 -2.23
C THR A 115 -37.92 -8.97 -3.02
N PRO A 116 -37.55 -9.25 -4.29
CA PRO A 116 -36.87 -8.26 -5.11
C PRO A 116 -37.75 -7.01 -5.18
N THR A 117 -37.23 -5.91 -4.63
CA THR A 117 -37.85 -4.60 -4.75
C THR A 117 -37.31 -4.00 -6.04
N ASP A 118 -38.13 -3.27 -6.81
CA ASP A 118 -37.70 -2.43 -7.95
C ASP A 118 -36.75 -1.27 -7.54
N ALA A 119 -36.22 -1.30 -6.32
CA ALA A 119 -35.30 -0.29 -5.80
C ALA A 119 -33.90 -0.50 -6.41
N PRO A 120 -33.21 0.58 -6.82
CA PRO A 120 -31.86 0.47 -7.34
C PRO A 120 -30.91 -0.12 -6.28
N ALA A 121 -29.93 -0.89 -6.73
CA ALA A 121 -28.86 -1.39 -5.87
C ALA A 121 -28.17 -0.24 -5.13
N VAL A 122 -27.83 -0.45 -3.86
CA VAL A 122 -27.15 0.56 -3.04
C VAL A 122 -25.72 0.76 -3.52
N ASP A 123 -25.30 1.99 -3.80
CA ASP A 123 -23.90 2.32 -4.12
C ASP A 123 -23.08 2.39 -2.84
N ILE A 124 -22.07 1.53 -2.71
CA ILE A 124 -21.11 1.53 -1.60
C ILE A 124 -19.73 1.80 -2.17
N ARG A 125 -19.10 2.87 -1.70
CA ARG A 125 -17.76 3.31 -2.13
C ARG A 125 -16.81 3.31 -0.94
N VAL A 126 -15.68 2.63 -1.07
CA VAL A 126 -14.69 2.49 0.00
C VAL A 126 -13.33 3.00 -0.47
N TYR A 127 -12.88 4.13 0.08
CA TYR A 127 -11.51 4.60 -0.09
C TYR A 127 -10.60 3.86 0.89
N VAL A 128 -9.69 3.07 0.35
CA VAL A 128 -8.92 2.07 1.10
C VAL A 128 -7.43 2.36 1.01
N ASP A 129 -6.75 2.42 2.16
CA ASP A 129 -5.28 2.35 2.21
C ASP A 129 -4.90 1.04 2.90
N TYR A 130 -4.10 0.23 2.22
CA TYR A 130 -3.75 -1.13 2.68
C TYR A 130 -2.84 -1.16 3.90
N LEU A 131 -2.34 -0.02 4.40
CA LEU A 131 -1.63 0.10 5.67
C LEU A 131 -2.50 0.70 6.79
N SER A 132 -3.71 1.19 6.49
CA SER A 132 -4.62 1.73 7.50
C SER A 132 -5.27 0.62 8.30
N THR A 133 -5.10 0.64 9.62
CA THR A 133 -5.72 -0.32 10.54
C THR A 133 -7.24 -0.23 10.49
N GLY A 134 -7.81 0.97 10.38
CA GLY A 134 -9.25 1.12 10.22
C GLY A 134 -9.77 0.48 8.93
N SER A 135 -8.97 0.54 7.85
CA SER A 135 -9.37 -0.08 6.57
C SER A 135 -9.41 -1.60 6.71
N ARG A 136 -8.45 -2.16 7.45
CA ARG A 136 -8.47 -3.58 7.83
C ARG A 136 -9.69 -3.90 8.67
N ASP A 137 -9.91 -3.17 9.76
CA ASP A 137 -10.99 -3.47 10.71
C ASP A 137 -12.35 -3.44 10.00
N PHE A 138 -12.60 -2.44 9.15
CA PHE A 138 -13.80 -2.37 8.31
C PHE A 138 -13.94 -3.58 7.39
N GLN A 139 -12.90 -3.94 6.64
CA GLN A 139 -12.94 -5.07 5.73
C GLN A 139 -13.24 -6.37 6.47
N LEU A 140 -12.50 -6.67 7.53
CA LEU A 140 -12.65 -7.94 8.26
C LEU A 140 -14.03 -8.08 8.89
N ALA A 141 -14.57 -6.98 9.45
CA ALA A 141 -15.89 -6.98 10.05
C ALA A 141 -17.01 -7.14 9.00
N ASN A 142 -16.86 -6.53 7.83
CA ASN A 142 -17.95 -6.40 6.85
C ASN A 142 -17.83 -7.32 5.63
N MET A 143 -16.72 -8.04 5.44
CA MET A 143 -16.49 -8.86 4.25
C MET A 143 -17.66 -9.80 3.95
N LYS A 144 -18.12 -10.57 4.94
CA LYS A 144 -19.19 -11.56 4.76
C LYS A 144 -20.50 -10.94 4.29
N GLN A 145 -20.92 -9.83 4.90
CA GLN A 145 -22.17 -9.17 4.50
C GLN A 145 -22.04 -8.41 3.18
N LEU A 146 -20.88 -7.81 2.91
CA LEU A 146 -20.60 -7.16 1.63
C LEU A 146 -20.65 -8.19 0.49
N SER A 147 -20.04 -9.36 0.66
CA SER A 147 -20.14 -10.45 -0.32
C SER A 147 -21.58 -10.85 -0.58
N GLN A 148 -22.36 -11.07 0.47
CA GLN A 148 -23.78 -11.43 0.35
C GLN A 148 -24.57 -10.35 -0.41
N TRP A 149 -24.36 -9.07 -0.11
CA TRP A 149 -25.07 -7.99 -0.79
C TRP A 149 -24.69 -7.83 -2.25
N ILE A 150 -23.45 -8.17 -2.62
CA ILE A 150 -23.00 -8.21 -4.02
C ILE A 150 -23.68 -9.38 -4.74
N ASP A 151 -23.65 -10.59 -4.16
CA ASP A 151 -24.24 -11.80 -4.74
C ASP A 151 -25.76 -11.67 -4.92
N ASP A 152 -26.43 -11.04 -3.96
CA ASP A 152 -27.87 -10.77 -4.02
C ASP A 152 -28.22 -9.62 -5.00
N GLY A 153 -27.23 -8.93 -5.55
CA GLY A 153 -27.41 -7.72 -6.36
C GLY A 153 -27.99 -6.52 -5.57
N ALA A 154 -27.97 -6.59 -4.24
CA ALA A 154 -28.51 -5.56 -3.35
C ALA A 154 -27.59 -4.33 -3.26
N ALA A 155 -26.29 -4.49 -3.51
CA ALA A 155 -25.32 -3.41 -3.49
C ALA A 155 -24.32 -3.50 -4.65
N THR A 156 -23.90 -2.34 -5.14
CA THR A 156 -22.70 -2.19 -5.97
C THR A 156 -21.56 -1.72 -5.06
N LEU A 157 -20.49 -2.51 -4.95
CA LEU A 157 -19.32 -2.17 -4.14
C LEU A 157 -18.17 -1.71 -5.03
N THR A 158 -17.63 -0.52 -4.76
CA THR A 158 -16.45 0.02 -5.44
C THR A 158 -15.36 0.35 -4.44
N TYR A 159 -14.17 -0.23 -4.60
CA TYR A 159 -12.99 0.17 -3.83
C TYR A 159 -12.18 1.20 -4.61
N TYR A 160 -11.68 2.21 -3.90
CA TYR A 160 -10.80 3.25 -4.41
C TYR A 160 -9.46 3.12 -3.66
N PRO A 161 -8.49 2.33 -4.20
CA PRO A 161 -7.17 2.22 -3.61
C PRO A 161 -6.45 3.56 -3.57
N VAL A 162 -6.06 3.98 -2.38
CA VAL A 162 -5.32 5.21 -2.10
C VAL A 162 -4.09 4.91 -1.24
N ALA A 163 -3.14 5.84 -1.20
CA ALA A 163 -1.84 5.65 -0.57
C ALA A 163 -1.50 6.79 0.42
N MET A 164 -2.46 7.13 1.29
CA MET A 164 -2.31 8.16 2.31
C MET A 164 -1.19 7.88 3.31
N LEU A 165 -0.89 6.61 3.58
CA LEU A 165 0.13 6.16 4.53
C LEU A 165 1.47 5.80 3.85
N THR A 166 1.72 6.29 2.63
CA THR A 166 2.96 6.04 1.88
C THR A 166 4.24 6.28 2.70
N ALA A 167 4.26 7.32 3.55
CA ALA A 167 5.43 7.67 4.37
C ALA A 167 5.60 6.80 5.64
N LYS A 168 4.65 5.91 5.94
CA LYS A 168 4.58 5.11 7.18
C LYS A 168 5.13 3.69 7.02
N SER A 169 6.11 3.52 6.13
CA SER A 169 6.66 2.20 5.79
C SER A 169 8.17 2.22 5.54
N ASN A 170 8.96 2.79 6.47
CA ASN A 170 10.45 2.85 6.39
C ASN A 170 11.06 3.27 5.04
N GLY A 171 10.33 4.06 4.25
CA GLY A 171 10.75 4.50 2.91
C GLY A 171 10.47 3.51 1.78
N THR A 172 9.93 2.31 2.05
CA THR A 172 9.55 1.31 1.03
C THR A 172 8.26 1.66 0.31
N LYS A 173 7.45 2.58 0.87
CA LYS A 173 6.20 3.09 0.27
C LYS A 173 5.13 2.00 0.09
N TYR A 174 4.98 1.13 1.09
CA TYR A 174 4.07 -0.02 1.04
C TYR A 174 2.64 0.36 0.57
N SER A 175 1.99 1.37 1.16
CA SER A 175 0.63 1.78 0.74
C SER A 175 0.52 2.08 -0.76
N LEU A 176 1.55 2.72 -1.33
CA LEU A 176 1.59 3.05 -2.75
C LEU A 176 1.74 1.80 -3.63
N ARG A 177 2.64 0.90 -3.23
CA ARG A 177 2.90 -0.36 -3.95
C ARG A 177 1.70 -1.29 -3.87
N ALA A 178 1.07 -1.41 -2.70
CA ALA A 178 -0.14 -2.20 -2.50
C ALA A 178 -1.34 -1.64 -3.29
N ALA A 179 -1.53 -0.32 -3.32
CA ALA A 179 -2.57 0.30 -4.14
C ALA A 179 -2.35 0.05 -5.65
N GLY A 180 -1.09 0.12 -6.12
CA GLY A 180 -0.74 -0.26 -7.48
C GLY A 180 -0.94 -1.75 -7.76
N ALA A 181 -0.64 -2.62 -6.80
CA ALA A 181 -0.86 -4.07 -6.93
C ALA A 181 -2.35 -4.40 -7.02
N ALA A 182 -3.20 -3.73 -6.24
CA ALA A 182 -4.65 -3.86 -6.31
C ALA A 182 -5.18 -3.49 -7.71
N ALA A 183 -4.64 -2.42 -8.31
CA ALA A 183 -4.94 -2.06 -9.70
C ALA A 183 -4.47 -3.11 -10.72
N CYS A 184 -3.31 -3.75 -10.50
CA CYS A 184 -2.85 -4.86 -11.35
C CYS A 184 -3.85 -6.02 -11.37
N VAL A 185 -4.39 -6.41 -10.20
CA VAL A 185 -5.40 -7.47 -10.11
C VAL A 185 -6.71 -7.02 -10.73
N ALA A 186 -7.21 -5.82 -10.39
CA ALA A 186 -8.46 -5.30 -10.96
C ALA A 186 -8.43 -5.23 -12.51
N GLN A 187 -7.29 -4.88 -13.09
CA GLN A 187 -7.15 -4.79 -14.54
C GLN A 187 -7.13 -6.17 -15.20
N ASN A 188 -6.32 -7.09 -14.66
CA ASN A 188 -5.94 -8.32 -15.34
C ASN A 188 -6.78 -9.54 -14.91
N SER A 189 -7.32 -9.52 -13.69
CA SER A 189 -8.11 -10.60 -13.07
C SER A 189 -9.22 -10.02 -12.19
N PRO A 190 -10.18 -9.23 -12.77
CA PRO A 190 -11.15 -8.43 -12.02
C PRO A 190 -12.02 -9.25 -11.05
N ASP A 191 -12.37 -10.48 -11.41
CA ASP A 191 -13.24 -11.35 -10.60
C ASP A 191 -12.58 -11.77 -9.28
N TYR A 192 -11.25 -11.66 -9.18
CA TYR A 192 -10.45 -11.95 -7.99
C TYR A 192 -10.02 -10.69 -7.23
N PHE A 193 -10.45 -9.50 -7.68
CA PHE A 193 -10.07 -8.23 -7.06
C PHE A 193 -10.53 -8.15 -5.61
N PHE A 194 -11.77 -8.56 -5.32
CA PHE A 194 -12.31 -8.53 -3.97
C PHE A 194 -11.54 -9.45 -3.02
N ALA A 195 -11.21 -10.67 -3.47
CA ALA A 195 -10.39 -11.61 -2.71
C ALA A 195 -8.98 -11.06 -2.43
N PHE A 196 -8.35 -10.42 -3.41
CA PHE A 196 -7.02 -9.82 -3.22
C PHE A 196 -7.05 -8.60 -2.30
N ASN A 197 -8.08 -7.74 -2.43
CA ASN A 197 -8.30 -6.62 -1.53
C ASN A 197 -8.42 -7.09 -0.07
N ASP A 198 -9.18 -8.14 0.17
CA ASP A 198 -9.31 -8.78 1.48
C ASP A 198 -7.97 -9.37 1.96
N ALA A 199 -7.25 -10.09 1.09
CA ALA A 199 -5.95 -10.68 1.41
C ALA A 199 -4.91 -9.64 1.83
N LEU A 200 -4.84 -8.49 1.14
CA LEU A 200 -3.96 -7.38 1.50
C LEU A 200 -4.25 -6.82 2.90
N LEU A 201 -5.53 -6.77 3.29
CA LEU A 201 -5.95 -6.24 4.58
C LEU A 201 -5.79 -7.29 5.69
N ARG A 202 -6.04 -8.57 5.42
CA ARG A 202 -5.75 -9.67 6.37
C ARG A 202 -4.27 -9.81 6.66
N GLN A 203 -3.43 -9.73 5.64
CA GLN A 203 -1.96 -9.80 5.76
C GLN A 203 -1.33 -8.41 5.89
N GLN A 204 -2.07 -7.44 6.42
CA GLN A 204 -1.60 -6.08 6.59
C GLN A 204 -0.33 -6.06 7.47
N PRO A 205 0.78 -5.51 6.99
CA PRO A 205 2.00 -5.38 7.78
C PRO A 205 1.83 -4.33 8.88
N GLU A 206 2.69 -4.40 9.90
CA GLU A 206 2.71 -3.38 10.95
C GLU A 206 3.07 -2.00 10.38
N VAL A 207 2.44 -0.96 10.90
CA VAL A 207 2.78 0.44 10.59
C VAL A 207 4.23 0.70 10.99
N ASP A 208 4.95 1.48 10.18
CA ASP A 208 6.37 1.78 10.33
C ASP A 208 7.30 0.55 10.17
N SER A 209 6.79 -0.58 9.65
CA SER A 209 7.61 -1.67 9.12
C SER A 209 7.93 -1.46 7.63
N ASP A 210 8.77 -2.31 7.05
CA ASP A 210 9.07 -2.28 5.61
C ASP A 210 7.86 -2.66 4.74
N GLY A 211 6.85 -3.32 5.33
CA GLY A 211 5.73 -3.90 4.59
C GLY A 211 6.14 -5.03 3.64
N LEU A 212 5.16 -5.58 2.92
CA LEU A 212 5.42 -6.66 1.95
C LEU A 212 6.20 -6.12 0.74
N SER A 213 7.21 -6.85 0.30
CA SER A 213 7.93 -6.61 -0.95
C SER A 213 7.02 -6.84 -2.18
N ASP A 214 7.47 -6.43 -3.37
CA ASP A 214 6.68 -6.63 -4.59
C ASP A 214 6.51 -8.12 -4.94
N ASP A 215 7.51 -8.95 -4.62
CA ASP A 215 7.44 -10.41 -4.77
C ASP A 215 6.41 -11.03 -3.82
N GLU A 216 6.39 -10.58 -2.56
CA GLU A 216 5.41 -11.02 -1.57
C GLU A 216 4.00 -10.57 -1.95
N LEU A 217 3.83 -9.34 -2.45
CA LEU A 217 2.54 -8.85 -2.97
C LEU A 217 2.07 -9.69 -4.17
N ALA A 218 2.96 -10.04 -5.09
CA ALA A 218 2.63 -10.88 -6.23
C ALA A 218 2.28 -12.33 -5.82
N THR A 219 3.01 -12.87 -4.83
CA THR A 219 2.75 -14.19 -4.26
C THR A 219 1.41 -14.21 -3.54
N LEU A 220 1.10 -13.17 -2.78
CA LEU A 220 -0.19 -12.98 -2.12
C LEU A 220 -1.33 -12.92 -3.14
N ALA A 221 -1.14 -12.22 -4.26
CA ALA A 221 -2.12 -12.18 -5.33
C ALA A 221 -2.35 -13.58 -5.93
N GLN A 222 -1.29 -14.34 -6.20
CA GLN A 222 -1.42 -15.71 -6.72
C GLN A 222 -2.13 -16.66 -5.74
N ALA A 223 -1.98 -16.44 -4.43
CA ALA A 223 -2.62 -17.25 -3.41
C ALA A 223 -4.15 -17.14 -3.40
N THR A 224 -4.75 -16.13 -4.06
CA THR A 224 -6.21 -16.04 -4.23
C THR A 224 -6.76 -17.02 -5.27
N GLY A 225 -5.89 -17.71 -6.02
CA GLY A 225 -6.27 -18.59 -7.11
C GLY A 225 -6.60 -17.85 -8.41
N LEU A 226 -6.18 -16.59 -8.54
CA LEU A 226 -6.48 -15.77 -9.71
C LEU A 226 -6.00 -16.37 -11.04
N ASP A 227 -6.78 -16.10 -12.08
CA ASP A 227 -6.37 -16.37 -13.45
C ASP A 227 -5.25 -15.42 -13.90
N GLY A 228 -4.45 -15.83 -14.89
CA GLY A 228 -3.44 -14.95 -15.48
C GLY A 228 -2.27 -14.60 -14.55
N GLY A 229 -1.98 -15.43 -13.54
CA GLY A 229 -1.03 -15.12 -12.46
C GLY A 229 0.39 -14.70 -12.87
N LYS A 230 0.87 -15.04 -14.08
CA LYS A 230 2.14 -14.51 -14.61
C LYS A 230 2.05 -13.04 -15.01
N VAL A 231 0.95 -12.64 -15.65
CA VAL A 231 0.71 -11.26 -16.09
C VAL A 231 0.51 -10.36 -14.87
N VAL A 232 -0.30 -10.81 -13.92
CA VAL A 232 -0.51 -10.10 -12.65
C VAL A 232 0.81 -9.94 -11.89
N ARG A 233 1.59 -11.01 -11.73
CA ARG A 233 2.89 -10.96 -11.06
C ARG A 233 3.83 -9.95 -11.69
N ALA A 234 4.01 -10.01 -13.01
CA ALA A 234 4.87 -9.06 -13.72
C ALA A 234 4.42 -7.60 -13.49
N CYS A 235 3.11 -7.33 -13.58
CA CYS A 235 2.54 -6.00 -13.32
C CYS A 235 2.88 -5.49 -11.90
N ILE A 236 2.78 -6.36 -10.89
CA ILE A 236 3.07 -6.03 -9.49
C ILE A 236 4.57 -5.76 -9.29
N GLU A 237 5.44 -6.65 -9.76
CA GLU A 237 6.91 -6.53 -9.64
C GLU A 237 7.46 -5.30 -10.38
N GLU A 238 6.84 -4.97 -11.51
CA GLU A 238 7.13 -3.75 -12.28
C GLU A 238 6.47 -2.50 -11.68
N GLN A 239 5.66 -2.63 -10.62
CA GLN A 239 4.91 -1.53 -10.02
C GLN A 239 4.18 -0.67 -11.06
N SER A 240 3.59 -1.31 -12.09
CA SER A 240 3.13 -0.62 -13.30
C SER A 240 2.09 0.47 -13.00
N TYR A 241 1.35 0.36 -11.89
CA TYR A 241 0.32 1.32 -11.47
C TYR A 241 0.71 2.22 -10.29
N ALA A 242 1.97 2.25 -9.84
CA ALA A 242 2.37 3.10 -8.71
C ALA A 242 2.15 4.60 -8.98
N SER A 243 2.41 5.08 -10.21
CA SER A 243 2.14 6.48 -10.56
C SER A 243 0.65 6.79 -10.60
N TRP A 244 -0.17 5.86 -11.12
CA TRP A 244 -1.63 6.01 -11.08
C TRP A 244 -2.13 6.08 -9.63
N ALA A 245 -1.68 5.19 -8.75
CA ALA A 245 -2.11 5.17 -7.35
C ALA A 245 -1.76 6.48 -6.63
N LYS A 246 -0.59 7.06 -6.92
CA LYS A 246 -0.21 8.39 -6.45
C LYS A 246 -1.20 9.46 -6.93
N SER A 247 -1.47 9.51 -8.23
CA SER A 247 -2.39 10.50 -8.81
C SER A 247 -3.83 10.33 -8.32
N ALA A 248 -4.32 9.10 -8.18
CA ALA A 248 -5.64 8.79 -7.61
C ALA A 248 -5.74 9.30 -6.16
N THR A 249 -4.68 9.09 -5.36
CA THR A 249 -4.60 9.63 -4.00
C THR A 249 -4.63 11.15 -3.99
N GLU A 250 -3.82 11.81 -4.83
CA GLU A 250 -3.79 13.28 -4.95
C GLU A 250 -5.12 13.87 -5.41
N GLN A 251 -5.87 13.16 -6.25
CA GLN A 251 -7.21 13.55 -6.66
C GLN A 251 -8.19 13.42 -5.49
N ALA A 252 -8.23 12.27 -4.83
CA ALA A 252 -9.13 12.03 -3.70
C ALA A 252 -8.91 13.03 -2.55
N LEU A 253 -7.67 13.45 -2.28
CA LEU A 253 -7.35 14.48 -1.29
C LEU A 253 -7.88 15.88 -1.64
N LYS A 254 -8.21 16.13 -2.91
CA LYS A 254 -8.84 17.39 -3.35
C LYS A 254 -10.35 17.26 -3.36
N GLU A 255 -10.85 16.22 -4.02
CA GLU A 255 -12.27 15.99 -4.23
C GLU A 255 -12.51 14.54 -4.65
N LEU A 256 -13.53 13.92 -4.06
CA LEU A 256 -13.99 12.60 -4.40
C LEU A 256 -14.91 12.68 -5.62
N PRO A 257 -14.69 11.84 -6.66
CA PRO A 257 -15.52 11.84 -7.85
C PRO A 257 -17.01 11.66 -7.55
N GLY A 258 -17.90 12.38 -8.24
CA GLY A 258 -19.34 12.27 -8.04
C GLY A 258 -19.81 12.70 -6.64
N THR A 259 -19.02 13.51 -5.93
CA THR A 259 -19.42 14.16 -4.69
C THR A 259 -19.38 15.68 -4.89
N ASP A 260 -20.22 16.43 -4.19
CA ASP A 260 -20.27 17.89 -4.28
C ASP A 260 -19.12 18.53 -3.45
N GLY A 261 -17.87 18.28 -3.84
CA GLY A 261 -16.69 18.85 -3.20
C GLY A 261 -16.22 18.16 -1.91
N VAL A 262 -16.62 16.90 -1.67
CA VAL A 262 -16.14 16.14 -0.49
C VAL A 262 -14.70 15.72 -0.76
N ALA A 263 -13.78 15.97 0.17
CA ALA A 263 -12.39 15.51 0.08
C ALA A 263 -12.13 14.30 0.98
N LEU A 264 -11.17 13.46 0.59
CA LEU A 264 -10.70 12.38 1.43
C LEU A 264 -9.94 12.93 2.65
N THR A 265 -10.43 12.61 3.84
CA THR A 265 -9.85 13.09 5.12
C THR A 265 -9.21 11.98 5.95
N GLY A 266 -9.43 10.71 5.60
CA GLY A 266 -8.87 9.55 6.28
C GLY A 266 -9.27 8.25 5.60
N THR A 267 -8.66 7.14 6.02
CA THR A 267 -8.97 5.81 5.50
C THR A 267 -9.34 4.84 6.64
N PRO A 268 -10.40 4.03 6.47
CA PRO A 268 -11.25 4.01 5.31
C PRO A 268 -12.19 5.22 5.34
N MET A 269 -12.54 5.73 4.18
CA MET A 269 -13.72 6.57 4.03
C MET A 269 -14.75 5.76 3.25
N VAL A 270 -15.89 5.52 3.89
CA VAL A 270 -16.98 4.71 3.33
C VAL A 270 -18.14 5.64 3.03
N LEU A 271 -18.59 5.65 1.78
CA LEU A 271 -19.79 6.37 1.33
C LEU A 271 -20.85 5.35 0.92
N VAL A 272 -22.09 5.57 1.36
CA VAL A 272 -23.26 4.80 0.94
C VAL A 272 -24.23 5.77 0.29
N ASN A 273 -24.56 5.58 -1.00
CA ASN A 273 -25.31 6.55 -1.81
C ASN A 273 -24.84 8.00 -1.61
N GLY A 274 -23.52 8.21 -1.59
CA GLY A 274 -22.88 9.52 -1.36
C GLY A 274 -22.85 10.00 0.10
N THR A 275 -23.50 9.31 1.04
CA THR A 275 -23.51 9.67 2.47
C THR A 275 -22.38 8.97 3.20
N GLN A 276 -21.53 9.71 3.91
CA GLN A 276 -20.41 9.14 4.65
C GLN A 276 -20.87 8.35 5.88
N TYR A 277 -20.35 7.13 6.02
CA TYR A 277 -20.42 6.37 7.26
C TYR A 277 -19.35 6.88 8.25
N VAL A 278 -19.80 7.27 9.44
CA VAL A 278 -18.96 7.80 10.53
C VAL A 278 -19.06 6.97 11.82
N GLY A 279 -19.64 5.77 11.71
CA GLY A 279 -19.84 4.85 12.83
C GLY A 279 -18.64 3.96 13.11
N LYS A 280 -18.86 2.91 13.91
CA LYS A 280 -17.82 1.93 14.24
C LYS A 280 -17.49 1.02 13.06
N LEU A 281 -16.23 1.06 12.64
CA LEU A 281 -15.74 0.28 11.51
C LEU A 281 -15.80 -1.24 11.77
N ASP A 282 -15.71 -1.65 13.03
CA ASP A 282 -15.71 -3.05 13.47
C ASP A 282 -17.10 -3.57 13.90
N ASP A 283 -18.16 -2.78 13.72
CA ASP A 283 -19.54 -3.17 14.04
C ASP A 283 -20.36 -3.41 12.76
N PRO A 284 -20.41 -4.66 12.25
CA PRO A 284 -21.12 -4.95 11.01
C PRO A 284 -22.62 -4.70 11.08
N LYS A 285 -23.22 -4.82 12.28
CA LYS A 285 -24.65 -4.54 12.50
C LYS A 285 -24.93 -3.05 12.40
N GLU A 286 -24.09 -2.23 13.03
CA GLU A 286 -24.19 -0.76 12.94
C GLU A 286 -24.05 -0.29 11.48
N PHE A 287 -23.08 -0.84 10.74
CA PHE A 287 -22.93 -0.53 9.31
C PHE A 287 -24.15 -0.97 8.48
N ALA A 288 -24.68 -2.18 8.70
CA ALA A 288 -25.89 -2.64 8.01
C ALA A 288 -27.11 -1.75 8.28
N GLN A 289 -27.30 -1.30 9.53
CA GLN A 289 -28.37 -0.37 9.88
C GLN A 289 -28.22 0.99 9.18
N PHE A 290 -26.98 1.48 9.07
CA PHE A 290 -26.70 2.70 8.32
C PHE A 290 -27.05 2.54 6.84
N VAL A 291 -26.63 1.43 6.21
CA VAL A 291 -26.95 1.12 4.81
C VAL A 291 -28.46 1.09 4.58
N LEU A 292 -29.22 0.40 5.44
CA LEU A 292 -30.68 0.33 5.36
C LEU A 292 -31.34 1.70 5.50
N THR A 293 -30.85 2.53 6.42
CA THR A 293 -31.38 3.89 6.64
C THR A 293 -31.18 4.75 5.40
N VAL A 294 -29.95 4.77 4.86
CA VAL A 294 -29.61 5.56 3.68
C VAL A 294 -30.35 5.06 2.42
N ALA A 295 -30.48 3.75 2.25
CA ALA A 295 -31.23 3.15 1.15
C ALA A 295 -32.73 3.52 1.21
N SER A 296 -33.31 3.49 2.42
CA SER A 296 -34.71 3.89 2.63
C SER A 296 -34.93 5.37 2.30
N ASP A 297 -34.06 6.25 2.79
CA ASP A 297 -34.15 7.69 2.50
C ASP A 297 -34.04 7.99 1.00
N ALA A 298 -33.17 7.28 0.28
CA ALA A 298 -33.05 7.42 -1.17
C ALA A 298 -34.35 6.97 -1.88
N TYR A 299 -34.93 5.85 -1.46
CA TYR A 299 -36.19 5.34 -2.01
C TYR A 299 -37.35 6.33 -1.81
N TYR A 300 -37.50 6.89 -0.61
CA TYR A 300 -38.58 7.85 -0.32
C TYR A 300 -38.38 9.20 -1.02
N LYS A 301 -37.14 9.63 -1.29
CA LYS A 301 -36.86 10.83 -2.10
C LYS A 301 -37.12 10.62 -3.59
N ALA A 302 -36.91 9.40 -4.10
CA ALA A 302 -37.09 9.08 -5.52
C ALA A 302 -38.56 8.80 -5.89
N THR A 303 -39.41 8.42 -4.93
CA THR A 303 -40.82 8.10 -5.20
C THR A 303 -41.68 9.37 -5.06
N PRO A 304 -42.46 9.78 -6.09
CA PRO A 304 -43.34 10.94 -5.97
C PRO A 304 -44.42 10.68 -4.92
N THR A 305 -44.68 11.68 -4.06
CA THR A 305 -45.81 11.64 -3.12
C THR A 305 -47.10 11.36 -3.88
N PRO A 306 -47.91 10.36 -3.49
CA PRO A 306 -49.18 10.08 -4.16
C PRO A 306 -50.05 11.34 -4.10
N THR A 307 -50.48 11.82 -5.28
CA THR A 307 -51.45 12.92 -5.36
C THR A 307 -52.76 12.42 -4.74
N PRO A 308 -53.34 13.12 -3.74
CA PRO A 308 -54.58 12.67 -3.15
C PRO A 308 -55.68 12.63 -4.23
N THR A 309 -56.28 11.45 -4.42
CA THR A 309 -57.46 11.29 -5.28
C THR A 309 -58.57 12.19 -4.73
N PRO A 310 -59.12 13.13 -5.52
CA PRO A 310 -60.23 13.95 -5.05
C PRO A 310 -61.43 13.05 -4.74
N THR A 311 -61.91 13.12 -3.50
CA THR A 311 -63.17 12.48 -3.10
C THR A 311 -64.30 13.07 -3.94
N ALA A 312 -64.97 12.24 -4.72
CA ALA A 312 -66.13 12.65 -5.51
C ALA A 312 -67.28 13.11 -4.59
N PRO A 313 -68.03 14.16 -4.98
CA PRO A 313 -69.11 14.74 -4.18
C PRO A 313 -70.34 13.84 -4.04
#